data_AF-A0AA43CHF3-F1
#
_entry.id   AF-A0AA43CHF3-F1
#
_cell.length_a   1.000
_cell.length_b   1.000
_cell.length_c   1.000
_cell.angle_alpha   90.00
_cell.angle_beta   90.00
_cell.angle_gamma   90.00
#
_symmetry.space_group_name_H-M   'P 1'
#
loop_
_entity.id
_entity.type
_entity.pdbx_description
1 polymer ?
#
loop_
_entity_poly.entity_id
_entity_poly.type
_entity_poly.pdbx_seq_one_letter_code
_entity_poly.pdbx_strand_id
1 'polypeptide(L)'
;MSMTPEWLTILTGVLVLIVGFIFHWLGQLISVVNWGLATRMGLQEQVMLPEHKVYEHGTAVADVLIGWTYGLAGVGLLLGAQWAFRLTWIPGAVLVYHGLNAWFWEANRRKSGHQFFSNSLRVGWCSANIITGGLSLFVAWHNC
;
A
#
# COMPACT_ATOMS: atom_id res chain seq x y z
N MET A 1 -22.17 -18.44 8.27
CA MET A 1 -21.22 -17.74 7.39
C MET A 1 -20.13 -18.72 7.01
N SER A 2 -19.83 -18.88 5.72
CA SER A 2 -18.73 -19.74 5.28
C SER A 2 -17.40 -19.04 5.53
N MET A 3 -16.47 -19.70 6.25
CA MET A 3 -15.09 -19.22 6.35
C MET A 3 -14.46 -19.17 4.96
N THR A 4 -13.54 -18.22 4.75
CA THR A 4 -12.83 -18.15 3.46
C THR A 4 -11.94 -19.39 3.28
N PRO A 5 -11.79 -19.89 2.05
CA PRO A 5 -10.84 -20.97 1.78
C PRO A 5 -9.43 -20.61 2.27
N GLU A 6 -8.71 -21.59 2.80
CA GLU A 6 -7.36 -21.40 3.35
C GLU A 6 -6.38 -20.78 2.34
N TRP A 7 -6.40 -21.26 1.10
CA TRP A 7 -5.56 -20.73 0.02
C TRP A 7 -5.77 -19.23 -0.23
N LEU A 8 -7.00 -18.74 -0.06
CA LEU A 8 -7.35 -17.33 -0.26
C LEU A 8 -6.79 -16.47 0.88
N THR A 9 -6.83 -17.00 2.11
CA THR A 9 -6.21 -16.38 3.29
C THR A 9 -4.71 -16.27 3.12
N ILE A 10 -4.06 -17.36 2.69
CA ILE A 10 -2.61 -17.40 2.44
C ILE A 10 -2.24 -16.41 1.32
N LEU A 11 -2.95 -16.43 0.19
CA LEU A 11 -2.73 -15.51 -0.92
C LEU A 11 -2.84 -14.05 -0.47
N THR A 12 -3.87 -13.74 0.31
CA THR A 12 -4.08 -12.39 0.86
C THR A 12 -2.93 -11.99 1.78
N GLY A 13 -2.48 -12.90 2.66
CA GLY A 13 -1.32 -12.68 3.52
C GLY A 13 -0.04 -12.37 2.73
N VAL A 14 0.24 -13.15 1.68
CA VAL A 14 1.41 -12.91 0.79
C VAL A 14 1.31 -11.54 0.12
N LEU A 15 0.15 -11.19 -0.43
CA LEU A 15 -0.03 -9.89 -1.09
C LEU A 15 0.10 -8.72 -0.11
N VAL A 16 -0.45 -8.83 1.10
CA VAL A 16 -0.30 -7.82 2.16
C VAL A 16 1.18 -7.65 2.55
N LEU A 17 1.95 -8.73 2.63
CA LEU A 17 3.38 -8.64 2.90
C LEU A 17 4.16 -7.97 1.76
N ILE A 18 3.88 -8.33 0.51
CA ILE A 18 4.61 -7.78 -0.63
C ILE A 18 4.19 -6.32 -0.88
N VAL A 19 2.90 -6.08 -1.11
CA VAL A 19 2.38 -4.76 -1.48
C VAL A 19 2.40 -3.83 -0.28
N GLY A 20 1.82 -4.24 0.84
CA GLY A 20 1.77 -3.44 2.06
C GLY A 20 3.14 -3.35 2.73
N PHE A 21 3.65 -4.44 3.26
CA PHE A 21 4.81 -4.36 4.15
C PHE A 21 6.11 -3.98 3.42
N ILE A 22 6.42 -4.60 2.28
CA ILE A 22 7.65 -4.31 1.55
C ILE A 22 7.55 -2.96 0.81
N PHE A 23 6.57 -2.79 -0.08
CA PHE A 23 6.55 -1.58 -0.91
C PHE A 23 6.06 -0.34 -0.15
N HIS A 24 4.98 -0.42 0.62
CA HIS A 24 4.52 0.75 1.39
C HIS A 24 5.36 0.97 2.64
N TRP A 25 5.51 -0.02 3.52
CA TRP A 25 6.16 0.28 4.80
C TRP A 25 7.69 0.42 4.69
N LEU A 26 8.40 -0.59 4.16
CA LEU A 26 9.86 -0.50 4.01
C LEU A 26 10.28 0.56 2.98
N GLY A 27 9.59 0.63 1.84
CA GLY A 27 9.84 1.64 0.82
C GLY A 27 9.68 3.06 1.36
N GLN A 28 8.60 3.35 2.09
CA GLN A 28 8.38 4.69 2.65
C GLN A 28 9.27 4.99 3.85
N LEU A 29 9.68 3.97 4.62
CA LEU A 29 10.70 4.16 5.66
C LEU A 29 12.02 4.70 5.07
N ILE A 30 12.44 4.18 3.91
CA ILE A 30 13.60 4.71 3.20
C ILE A 30 13.35 6.17 2.77
N SER A 31 12.16 6.48 2.24
CA SER A 31 11.77 7.86 1.87
C SER A 31 11.82 8.83 3.05
N VAL A 32 11.44 8.39 4.25
CA VAL A 32 11.46 9.22 5.46
C VAL A 32 12.89 9.43 5.97
N VAL A 33 13.67 8.35 6.06
CA VAL A 33 15.02 8.38 6.66
C VAL A 33 16.04 9.02 5.70
N ASN A 34 15.93 8.76 4.40
CA ASN A 34 16.88 9.22 3.40
C ASN A 34 16.22 9.42 2.03
N TRP A 35 15.65 10.61 1.83
CA TRP A 35 15.02 11.01 0.57
C TRP A 35 15.97 10.86 -0.63
N GLY A 36 17.26 11.20 -0.47
CA GLY A 36 18.24 11.10 -1.55
C GLY A 36 18.49 9.65 -2.00
N LEU A 37 18.51 8.72 -1.05
CA LEU A 37 18.57 7.28 -1.34
C LEU A 37 17.28 6.80 -2.01
N ALA A 38 16.11 7.19 -1.47
CA ALA A 38 14.82 6.85 -2.05
C ALA A 38 14.70 7.30 -3.52
N THR A 39 15.17 8.51 -3.83
CA THR A 39 15.26 9.02 -5.19
C THR A 39 16.19 8.20 -6.09
N ARG A 40 17.37 7.80 -5.60
CA ARG A 40 18.31 6.95 -6.36
C ARG A 40 17.78 5.54 -6.62
N MET A 41 16.96 5.03 -5.70
CA MET A 41 16.30 3.73 -5.83
C MET A 41 15.03 3.78 -6.69
N GLY A 42 14.61 4.97 -7.15
CA GLY A 42 13.37 5.14 -7.90
C GLY A 42 12.09 5.00 -7.06
N LEU A 43 12.21 5.11 -5.73
CA LEU A 43 11.05 5.13 -4.81
C LEU A 43 10.41 6.52 -4.74
N GLN A 44 11.18 7.56 -5.07
CA GLN A 44 10.76 8.96 -5.10
C GLN A 44 11.30 9.64 -6.35
N GLU A 45 10.65 10.71 -6.79
CA GLU A 45 11.10 11.42 -7.99
C GLU A 45 12.35 12.27 -7.78
N GLN A 46 13.10 12.45 -8.86
CA GLN A 46 14.32 13.28 -8.85
C GLN A 46 14.03 14.77 -8.81
N VAL A 47 13.00 15.20 -9.53
CA VAL A 47 12.64 16.61 -9.67
C VAL A 47 11.18 16.77 -9.30
N MET A 48 10.94 17.35 -8.13
CA MET A 48 9.61 17.53 -7.58
C MET A 48 9.46 18.97 -7.09
N LEU A 49 8.31 19.60 -7.40
CA LEU A 49 7.97 20.90 -6.84
C LEU A 49 7.94 20.80 -5.30
N PRO A 50 8.36 21.85 -4.57
CA PRO A 50 8.42 21.81 -3.11
C PRO A 50 7.12 21.35 -2.44
N GLU A 51 5.97 21.81 -2.92
CA GLU A 51 4.65 21.46 -2.42
C GLU A 51 4.31 19.97 -2.60
N HIS A 52 4.69 19.38 -3.73
CA HIS A 52 4.52 17.95 -3.97
C HIS A 52 5.45 17.15 -3.06
N LYS A 53 6.69 17.63 -2.84
CA LYS A 53 7.64 16.95 -1.95
C LYS A 53 7.15 16.89 -0.51
N VAL A 54 6.60 17.99 0.00
CA VAL A 54 6.01 18.03 1.35
C VAL A 54 4.85 17.06 1.46
N TYR A 55 3.97 17.02 0.46
CA TYR A 55 2.84 16.09 0.41
C TYR A 55 3.26 14.61 0.37
N GLU A 56 4.18 14.24 -0.53
CA GLU A 56 4.70 12.87 -0.67
C GLU A 56 5.45 12.45 0.60
N HIS A 57 6.23 13.35 1.21
CA HIS A 57 6.92 13.06 2.47
C HIS A 57 5.94 12.89 3.65
N GLY A 58 4.88 13.70 3.71
CA GLY A 58 3.83 13.54 4.72
C GLY A 58 3.11 12.20 4.57
N THR A 59 2.85 11.77 3.34
CA THR A 59 2.31 10.44 3.04
C THR A 59 3.27 9.34 3.49
N ALA A 60 4.57 9.47 3.18
CA ALA A 60 5.58 8.51 3.61
C ALA A 60 5.66 8.36 5.13
N VAL A 61 5.54 9.46 5.88
CA VAL A 61 5.49 9.43 7.35
C VAL A 61 4.24 8.69 7.84
N ALA A 62 3.07 8.97 7.27
CA ALA A 62 1.83 8.27 7.63
C ALA A 62 1.94 6.75 7.37
N ASP A 63 2.52 6.38 6.24
CA ASP A 63 2.73 4.99 5.84
C ASP A 63 3.70 4.28 6.79
N VAL A 64 4.73 4.96 7.29
CA VAL A 64 5.63 4.38 8.30
C VAL A 64 4.93 4.17 9.65
N LEU A 65 4.07 5.11 10.06
CA LEU A 65 3.36 5.05 11.34
C LEU A 65 2.31 3.93 11.40
N ILE A 66 1.68 3.61 10.27
CA ILE A 66 0.58 2.61 10.19
C ILE A 66 1.03 1.32 9.52
N GLY A 67 1.98 1.38 8.57
CA GLY A 67 2.32 0.27 7.68
C GLY A 67 2.98 -0.93 8.34
N TRP A 68 3.50 -0.80 9.57
CA TRP A 68 4.00 -1.96 10.33
C TRP A 68 2.89 -2.99 10.59
N THR A 69 1.63 -2.54 10.65
CA THR A 69 0.46 -3.43 10.79
C THR A 69 0.33 -4.41 9.62
N TYR A 70 0.84 -4.07 8.44
CA TYR A 70 0.82 -4.96 7.28
C TYR A 70 1.67 -6.22 7.52
N GLY A 71 2.82 -6.07 8.18
CA GLY A 71 3.69 -7.18 8.54
C GLY A 71 2.99 -8.15 9.50
N LEU A 72 2.40 -7.62 10.56
CA LEU A 72 1.67 -8.43 11.55
C LEU A 72 0.42 -9.09 10.94
N ALA A 73 -0.38 -8.34 10.19
CA ALA A 73 -1.57 -8.88 9.53
C ALA A 73 -1.18 -9.97 8.53
N GLY A 74 -0.18 -9.70 7.68
CA GLY A 74 0.30 -10.64 6.66
C GLY A 74 0.79 -11.95 7.27
N VAL A 75 1.71 -11.90 8.25
CA VAL A 75 2.21 -13.11 8.94
C VAL A 75 1.07 -13.81 9.67
N GLY A 76 0.20 -13.07 10.35
CA GLY A 76 -0.94 -13.65 11.06
C GLY A 76 -1.91 -14.40 10.13
N LEU A 77 -2.17 -13.88 8.93
CA LEU A 77 -2.96 -14.56 7.90
C LEU A 77 -2.29 -15.85 7.42
N LEU A 78 -0.97 -15.83 7.18
CA LEU A 78 -0.22 -17.05 6.80
C LEU A 78 -0.28 -18.15 7.86
N LEU A 79 -0.39 -17.76 9.13
CA LEU A 79 -0.49 -18.69 10.27
C LEU A 79 -1.94 -19.07 10.62
N GLY A 80 -2.95 -18.54 9.90
CA GLY A 80 -4.36 -18.76 10.22
C GLY A 80 -4.79 -18.19 11.58
N ALA A 81 -4.10 -17.16 12.08
CA ALA A 81 -4.34 -16.59 13.40
C ALA A 81 -5.64 -15.77 13.43
N GLN A 82 -6.54 -16.08 14.37
CA GLN A 82 -7.87 -15.47 14.44
C GLN A 82 -7.87 -13.94 14.58
N TRP A 83 -6.91 -13.38 15.34
CA TRP A 83 -6.77 -11.92 15.49
C TRP A 83 -6.35 -11.24 14.17
N ALA A 84 -5.70 -11.96 13.26
CA ALA A 84 -5.20 -11.41 12.01
C ALA A 84 -6.34 -11.07 11.04
N PHE A 85 -7.45 -11.83 11.08
CA PHE A 85 -8.64 -11.53 10.29
C PHE A 85 -9.26 -10.17 10.66
N ARG A 86 -9.26 -9.81 11.95
CA ARG A 86 -9.71 -8.48 12.38
C ARG A 86 -8.70 -7.40 12.01
N LEU A 87 -7.42 -7.68 12.23
CA LEU A 87 -6.36 -6.72 11.96
C LEU A 87 -6.26 -6.39 10.47
N THR A 88 -6.52 -7.35 9.57
CA THR A 88 -6.35 -7.16 8.12
C THR A 88 -7.35 -6.16 7.51
N TRP A 89 -8.37 -5.75 8.27
CA TRP A 89 -9.21 -4.62 7.89
C TRP A 89 -8.42 -3.32 7.71
N ILE A 90 -7.41 -3.07 8.56
CA ILE A 90 -6.55 -1.87 8.48
C ILE A 90 -5.74 -1.86 7.17
N PRO A 91 -4.92 -2.88 6.84
CA PRO A 91 -4.29 -3.00 5.52
C PRO A 91 -5.28 -2.87 4.37
N GLY A 92 -6.43 -3.52 4.51
CA GLY A 92 -7.48 -3.48 3.50
C GLY A 92 -7.93 -2.06 3.16
N ALA A 93 -8.36 -1.32 4.17
CA ALA A 93 -8.86 0.05 4.00
C ALA A 93 -7.77 0.99 3.47
N VAL A 94 -6.55 0.90 4.03
CA VAL A 94 -5.46 1.81 3.66
C VAL A 94 -4.97 1.53 2.24
N LEU A 95 -4.84 0.27 1.81
CA LEU A 95 -4.43 -0.06 0.44
C LEU A 95 -5.49 0.35 -0.61
N VAL A 96 -6.79 0.17 -0.32
CA VAL A 96 -7.85 0.68 -1.20
C VAL A 96 -7.76 2.21 -1.30
N TYR A 97 -7.59 2.89 -0.17
CA TYR A 97 -7.39 4.33 -0.14
C TYR A 97 -6.17 4.75 -0.97
N HIS A 98 -5.00 4.12 -0.83
CA HIS A 98 -3.82 4.45 -1.63
C HIS A 98 -4.06 4.25 -3.12
N GLY A 99 -4.70 3.15 -3.51
CA GLY A 99 -5.00 2.88 -4.91
C GLY A 99 -5.88 3.97 -5.54
N LEU A 100 -6.93 4.39 -4.84
CA LEU A 100 -7.82 5.47 -5.28
C LEU A 100 -7.11 6.83 -5.26
N ASN A 101 -6.42 7.15 -4.16
CA ASN A 101 -5.72 8.40 -3.98
C ASN A 101 -4.65 8.59 -5.07
N ALA A 102 -3.79 7.59 -5.28
CA ALA A 102 -2.79 7.60 -6.34
C ALA A 102 -3.41 7.77 -7.73
N TRP A 103 -4.56 7.13 -7.98
CA TRP A 103 -5.28 7.28 -9.24
C TRP A 103 -5.72 8.73 -9.49
N PHE A 104 -6.37 9.35 -8.51
CA PHE A 104 -6.88 10.72 -8.66
C PHE A 104 -5.77 11.77 -8.60
N TRP A 105 -4.79 11.58 -7.72
CA TRP A 105 -3.62 12.44 -7.59
C TRP A 105 -2.85 12.54 -8.91
N GLU A 106 -2.49 11.40 -9.49
CA GLU A 106 -1.74 11.38 -10.75
C GLU A 106 -2.57 11.90 -11.94
N ALA A 107 -3.89 11.68 -11.94
CA ALA A 107 -4.78 12.31 -12.94
C ALA A 107 -4.75 13.84 -12.87
N ASN A 108 -4.89 14.41 -11.67
CA ASN A 108 -4.91 15.85 -11.48
C ASN A 108 -3.57 16.48 -11.84
N ARG A 109 -2.48 15.81 -11.48
CA ARG A 109 -1.13 16.28 -11.78
C ARG A 109 -0.79 16.28 -13.27
N ARG A 110 -1.25 15.28 -14.01
CA ARG A 110 -1.10 15.27 -15.47
C ARG A 110 -1.85 16.42 -16.13
N LYS A 111 -3.02 16.80 -15.60
CA LYS A 111 -3.74 18.00 -16.06
C LYS A 111 -2.97 19.29 -15.78
N SER A 112 -2.14 19.33 -14.74
CA SER A 112 -1.24 20.45 -14.44
C SER A 112 0.12 20.37 -15.15
N GLY A 113 0.31 19.40 -16.07
CA GLY A 113 1.54 19.30 -16.88
C GLY A 113 2.69 18.54 -16.21
N HIS A 114 2.46 17.91 -15.05
CA HIS A 114 3.47 17.14 -14.33
C HIS A 114 3.15 15.64 -14.38
N GLN A 115 4.03 14.84 -14.97
CA GLN A 115 3.87 13.39 -15.07
C GLN A 115 5.05 12.69 -14.37
N PHE A 116 4.74 11.85 -13.39
CA PHE A 116 5.73 11.05 -12.65
C PHE A 116 5.66 9.59 -13.06
N PHE A 117 4.45 9.03 -13.13
CA PHE A 117 4.28 7.65 -13.55
C PHE A 117 4.06 7.54 -15.06
N SER A 118 4.55 6.46 -15.66
CA SER A 118 4.00 6.00 -16.93
C SER A 118 2.57 5.52 -16.73
N ASN A 119 1.78 5.44 -17.81
CA ASN A 119 0.41 4.91 -17.72
C ASN A 119 0.40 3.47 -17.19
N SER A 120 1.37 2.65 -17.62
CA SER A 120 1.48 1.25 -17.16
C SER A 120 1.80 1.17 -15.68
N LEU A 121 2.75 1.99 -15.19
CA LEU A 121 3.11 2.00 -13.77
C LEU A 121 1.94 2.48 -12.91
N ARG A 122 1.23 3.53 -13.35
CA ARG A 122 0.04 4.03 -12.66
C ARG A 122 -1.05 2.96 -12.55
N VAL A 123 -1.40 2.31 -13.67
CA VAL A 123 -2.44 1.26 -13.70
C VAL A 123 -2.01 0.07 -12.86
N GLY A 124 -0.76 -0.40 -13.01
CA GLY A 124 -0.23 -1.53 -12.26
C GLY A 124 -0.24 -1.27 -10.75
N TRP A 125 0.28 -0.11 -10.32
CA TRP A 125 0.35 0.26 -8.91
C TRP A 125 -1.04 0.40 -8.29
N CYS A 126 -1.96 1.12 -8.95
CA CYS A 126 -3.32 1.29 -8.45
C CYS A 126 -4.06 -0.05 -8.37
N SER A 127 -3.89 -0.92 -9.38
CA SER A 127 -4.54 -2.24 -9.41
C SER A 127 -4.01 -3.15 -8.32
N ALA A 128 -2.68 -3.18 -8.10
CA ALA A 128 -2.07 -3.98 -7.02
C ALA A 128 -2.61 -3.57 -5.65
N ASN A 129 -2.75 -2.25 -5.41
CA ASN A 129 -3.32 -1.70 -4.18
C ASN A 129 -4.79 -2.06 -4.00
N ILE A 130 -5.63 -1.81 -5.01
CA ILE A 130 -7.07 -2.06 -4.93
C ILE A 130 -7.37 -3.55 -4.78
N ILE A 131 -6.69 -4.42 -5.53
CA ILE A 131 -6.90 -5.87 -5.46
C ILE A 131 -6.46 -6.41 -4.10
N THR A 132 -5.26 -6.03 -3.64
CA THR A 132 -4.75 -6.49 -2.33
C THR A 132 -5.63 -5.99 -1.19
N GLY A 133 -6.02 -4.71 -1.24
CA GLY A 133 -6.88 -4.11 -0.25
C GLY A 133 -8.29 -4.72 -0.23
N GLY A 134 -8.88 -4.93 -1.42
CA GLY A 134 -10.18 -5.57 -1.56
C GLY A 134 -10.20 -7.02 -1.06
N LEU A 135 -9.17 -7.81 -1.37
CA LEU A 135 -9.02 -9.15 -0.83
C LEU A 135 -8.86 -9.15 0.70
N SER A 136 -8.10 -8.20 1.24
CA SER A 136 -7.93 -8.06 2.69
C SER A 136 -9.25 -7.73 3.38
N LEU A 137 -10.01 -6.77 2.85
CA LEU A 137 -11.35 -6.44 3.37
C LEU A 137 -12.32 -7.62 3.27
N PHE A 138 -12.27 -8.37 2.16
CA PHE A 138 -13.08 -9.56 1.97
C PHE A 138 -12.75 -10.64 3.02
N VAL A 139 -11.46 -10.94 3.22
CA VAL A 139 -11.00 -11.90 4.23
C VAL A 139 -11.37 -11.43 5.64
N ALA A 140 -11.25 -10.14 5.95
CA ALA A 140 -11.67 -9.59 7.22
C ALA A 140 -13.18 -9.80 7.45
N TRP A 141 -14.01 -9.45 6.47
CA TRP A 141 -15.47 -9.51 6.58
C TRP A 141 -16.02 -10.93 6.75
N HIS A 142 -15.39 -11.93 6.14
CA HIS A 142 -15.90 -13.31 6.14
C HIS A 142 -15.37 -14.20 7.27
N ASN A 143 -14.38 -13.74 8.04
CA ASN A 143 -13.79 -14.49 9.15
C ASN A 143 -13.89 -13.78 10.51
N CYS A 144 -14.56 -12.61 10.56
CA CYS A 144 -14.85 -11.88 11.80
C CYS A 144 -16.33 -11.98 12.17
#